data_AF-A0A968MU29-F1
#
_entry.id   AF-A0A968MU29-F1
#
_cell.length_a   1.000
_cell.length_b   1.000
_cell.length_c   1.000
_cell.angle_alpha   90.00
_cell.angle_beta   90.00
_cell.angle_gamma   90.00
#
_symmetry.space_group_name_H-M   'P 1'
#
loop_
_entity.id
_entity.type
_entity.pdbx_description
1 polymer ?
#
loop_
_entity_poly.entity_id
_entity_poly.type
_entity_poly.pdbx_seq_one_letter_code
_entity_poly.pdbx_strand_id
1 'polypeptide(L)'
;MKDLKLSRETALQFIAQKEFALAGVSRDSRKFGHVVFKTLKTKGYKVSPINPLAESIGDEPCFKSVRDLPENVKSLVIVLKLRKLKNG
;
A
#
# COMPACT_ATOMS: atom_id res chain seq x y z
N MET A 1 25.33 -0.36 -6.49
CA MET A 1 24.16 -0.85 -5.71
C MET A 1 24.60 -2.14 -5.04
N LYS A 2 24.58 -2.24 -3.70
CA LYS A 2 24.87 -3.51 -3.03
C LYS A 2 23.84 -4.53 -3.50
N ASP A 3 24.27 -5.75 -3.82
CA ASP A 3 23.37 -6.88 -4.04
C ASP A 3 22.46 -7.01 -2.83
N LEU A 4 21.22 -6.54 -2.98
CA LEU A 4 20.20 -6.65 -1.95
C LEU A 4 19.73 -8.11 -1.99
N LYS A 5 20.48 -9.01 -1.35
CA LYS A 5 19.95 -10.32 -1.00
C LYS A 5 18.83 -10.09 0.01
N LEU A 6 17.61 -9.91 -0.50
CA LEU A 6 16.41 -9.93 0.32
C LEU A 6 16.33 -11.31 0.97
N SER A 7 16.65 -11.38 2.26
CA SER A 7 16.56 -12.63 2.99
C SER A 7 15.09 -12.89 3.36
N ARG A 8 14.74 -14.17 3.52
CA ARG A 8 13.42 -14.57 3.99
C ARG A 8 13.09 -13.90 5.32
N GLU A 9 14.08 -13.75 6.18
CA GLU A 9 14.00 -13.11 7.50
C GLU A 9 13.60 -11.64 7.37
N THR A 10 14.21 -10.91 6.42
CA THR A 10 13.88 -9.50 6.17
C THR A 10 12.44 -9.33 5.69
N ALA A 11 11.98 -10.21 4.79
CA ALA A 11 10.60 -10.19 4.34
C ALA A 11 9.61 -10.49 5.47
N LEU A 12 9.93 -11.45 6.35
CA LEU A 12 9.11 -11.78 7.52
C LEU A 12 9.07 -10.62 8.53
N GLN A 13 10.20 -9.96 8.78
CA GLN A 13 10.27 -8.78 9.64
C GLN A 13 9.40 -7.64 9.10
N PHE A 14 9.39 -7.42 7.79
CA PHE A 14 8.51 -6.42 7.16
C PHE A 14 7.03 -6.78 7.38
N ILE A 15 6.63 -8.02 7.08
CA ILE A 15 5.23 -8.46 7.24
C ILE A 15 4.78 -8.40 8.71
N ALA A 16 5.70 -8.57 9.66
CA ALA A 16 5.42 -8.50 11.09
C ALA A 16 5.02 -7.09 11.59
N GLN A 17 5.24 -6.02 10.82
CA GLN A 17 5.00 -4.63 11.25
C GLN A 17 3.52 -4.29 11.54
N LYS A 18 2.55 -5.13 11.16
CA LYS A 18 1.08 -5.00 11.39
C LYS A 18 0.38 -3.69 10.95
N GLU A 19 1.14 -2.64 10.63
CA GLU A 19 0.69 -1.34 10.17
C GLU A 19 1.40 -0.98 8.85
N PHE A 20 0.61 -0.69 7.83
CA PHE A 20 1.10 -0.46 6.48
C PHE A 20 0.41 0.72 5.82
N ALA A 21 1.15 1.51 5.06
CA ALA A 21 0.57 2.24 3.93
C ALA A 21 0.38 1.31 2.74
N LEU A 22 -0.70 1.49 1.99
CA LEU A 22 -0.98 0.74 0.77
C LEU A 22 -1.24 1.71 -0.39
N ALA A 23 -0.30 1.79 -1.33
CA ALA A 23 -0.43 2.60 -2.54
C ALA A 23 -1.09 1.83 -3.68
N GLY A 24 -2.04 2.46 -4.36
CA GLY A 24 -2.77 1.85 -5.47
C GLY A 24 -4.10 1.21 -5.10
N VAL A 25 -4.65 1.57 -3.94
CA VAL A 25 -5.99 1.14 -3.54
C VAL A 25 -7.04 1.81 -4.43
N SER A 26 -8.07 1.08 -4.83
CA SER A 26 -9.16 1.60 -5.65
C SER A 26 -10.47 1.60 -4.87
N ARG A 27 -11.39 2.50 -5.23
CA ARG A 27 -12.78 2.45 -4.79
C ARG A 27 -13.56 1.30 -5.44
N ASP A 28 -13.14 0.86 -6.63
CA ASP A 28 -13.74 -0.29 -7.32
C ASP A 28 -13.30 -1.59 -6.63
N SER A 29 -14.26 -2.27 -6.01
CA SER A 29 -14.03 -3.49 -5.23
C SER A 29 -13.49 -4.67 -6.03
N ARG A 30 -13.61 -4.61 -7.37
CA ARG A 30 -13.08 -5.63 -8.29
C ARG A 30 -11.60 -5.43 -8.60
N LYS A 31 -11.02 -4.28 -8.26
CA LYS A 31 -9.60 -4.00 -8.54
C LYS A 31 -8.73 -4.66 -7.48
N PHE A 32 -7.60 -5.20 -7.95
CA PHE A 32 -6.66 -5.94 -7.09
C PHE A 32 -6.21 -5.15 -5.85
N GLY A 33 -5.92 -3.85 -5.98
CA GLY A 33 -5.56 -3.01 -4.83
C GLY A 33 -6.65 -2.92 -3.76
N HIS A 34 -7.94 -2.94 -4.14
CA HIS A 34 -9.05 -2.99 -3.19
C HIS A 34 -9.15 -4.36 -2.51
N VAL A 35 -8.97 -5.44 -3.27
CA VAL A 35 -8.96 -6.81 -2.71
C VAL A 35 -7.86 -6.95 -1.66
N VAL A 36 -6.64 -6.50 -1.96
CA VAL A 36 -5.51 -6.50 -1.00
C VAL A 36 -5.84 -5.67 0.24
N PHE A 37 -6.37 -4.45 0.06
CA PHE A 37 -6.78 -3.59 1.18
C PHE A 37 -7.77 -4.29 2.11
N LYS A 38 -8.85 -4.85 1.56
CA LYS A 38 -9.88 -5.56 2.33
C LYS A 38 -9.30 -6.78 3.04
N THR A 39 -8.49 -7.59 2.36
CA THR A 39 -7.87 -8.79 2.95
C THR A 39 -6.96 -8.45 4.13
N LEU A 40 -6.12 -7.41 4.01
CA LEU A 40 -5.26 -6.99 5.11
C LEU A 40 -6.07 -6.50 6.31
N LYS A 41 -7.08 -5.66 6.08
CA LYS A 41 -8.00 -5.19 7.12
C LYS A 41 -8.71 -6.35 7.83
N THR A 42 -9.26 -7.32 7.09
CA THR A 42 -9.91 -8.51 7.67
C THR A 42 -8.95 -9.37 8.50
N LYS A 43 -7.65 -9.36 8.17
CA LYS A 43 -6.59 -10.06 8.94
C LYS A 43 -6.08 -9.24 10.14
N GLY A 44 -6.73 -8.13 10.48
CA GLY A 44 -6.39 -7.30 11.64
C GLY A 44 -5.21 -6.34 11.42
N TYR A 45 -4.79 -6.11 10.19
CA TYR A 45 -3.76 -5.11 9.90
C TYR A 45 -4.35 -3.69 9.93
N LYS A 46 -3.58 -2.74 10.42
CA LYS A 46 -3.85 -1.31 10.25
C LYS A 46 -3.35 -0.90 8.87
N VAL A 47 -4.23 -0.41 8.01
CA VAL A 47 -3.88 -0.09 6.62
C VAL A 47 -4.31 1.32 6.29
N SER A 48 -3.34 2.18 5.98
CA SER A 48 -3.54 3.54 5.49
C SER A 48 -3.58 3.53 3.96
N PRO A 49 -4.77 3.67 3.31
CA PRO A 49 -4.86 3.59 1.86
C PRO A 49 -4.36 4.87 1.19
N ILE A 50 -3.67 4.74 0.07
CA ILE A 50 -3.21 5.87 -0.77
C ILE A 50 -3.82 5.77 -2.17
N ASN A 51 -4.54 6.82 -2.54
CA ASN A 51 -5.10 7.05 -3.86
C ASN A 51 -5.31 8.55 -4.09
N PRO A 52 -4.64 9.17 -5.08
CA PRO A 52 -4.77 10.61 -5.36
C PRO A 52 -6.20 11.08 -5.64
N LEU A 53 -7.09 10.19 -6.05
CA LEU A 53 -8.45 10.53 -6.52
C LEU A 53 -9.55 10.12 -5.52
N ALA A 54 -9.22 9.39 -4.45
CA ALA A 54 -10.21 8.98 -3.46
C ALA A 54 -10.05 9.80 -2.17
N GLU A 55 -11.15 10.12 -1.51
CA GLU A 55 -11.15 10.73 -0.17
C GLU A 55 -11.21 9.67 0.92
N SER A 56 -11.89 8.55 0.65
CA SER A 56 -11.97 7.38 1.50
C SER A 56 -12.00 6.08 0.69
N ILE A 57 -11.66 4.97 1.35
CA ILE A 57 -11.89 3.61 0.86
C ILE A 57 -12.69 2.85 1.94
N GLY A 58 -13.99 2.66 1.70
CA GLY A 58 -14.90 2.26 2.77
C GLY A 58 -14.98 3.38 3.81
N ASP A 59 -14.82 3.00 5.08
CA ASP A 59 -14.87 3.95 6.21
C ASP A 59 -13.48 4.52 6.58
N GLU A 60 -12.42 4.16 5.83
CA GLU A 60 -11.06 4.61 6.10
C GLU A 60 -10.69 5.84 5.24
N PRO A 61 -10.20 6.94 5.86
CA PRO A 61 -9.64 8.07 5.13
C PRO A 61 -8.52 7.65 4.18
N CYS A 62 -8.48 8.26 3.00
CA CYS A 62 -7.50 7.94 1.98
C CYS A 62 -6.54 9.09 1.74
N PHE A 63 -5.26 8.81 1.87
CA PHE A 63 -4.19 9.77 1.62
C PHE A 63 -3.98 9.97 0.11
N LYS A 64 -3.65 11.19 -0.29
CA LYS A 64 -3.46 11.53 -1.71
C LYS A 64 -2.10 11.07 -2.23
N SER A 65 -1.09 11.07 -1.36
CA SER A 65 0.27 10.69 -1.67
C SER A 65 1.02 10.13 -0.45
N VAL A 66 2.21 9.58 -0.68
CA VAL A 66 3.11 9.11 0.40
C VAL A 66 3.54 10.28 1.30
N ARG A 67 3.59 11.51 0.79
CA ARG A 67 4.00 12.69 1.58
C ARG A 67 2.95 13.11 2.60
N ASP A 68 1.71 12.70 2.40
CA ASP A 68 0.59 13.05 3.28
C ASP A 68 0.44 12.05 4.44
N LEU A 69 1.26 10.99 4.47
CA LEU A 69 1.23 9.99 5.53
C LEU A 69 1.79 10.55 6.83
N PRO A 70 1.27 10.10 7.99
CA PRO A 70 1.89 10.34 9.28
C PRO A 70 3.33 9.83 9.36
N GLU A 71 4.21 10.54 10.09
CA GLU A 71 5.64 10.19 10.23
C GLU A 71 5.90 8.82 10.85
N ASN A 72 4.94 8.30 11.63
CA ASN A 72 5.04 6.98 12.27
C ASN A 72 4.80 5.83 11.30
N VAL A 73 4.34 6.08 10.06
CA VAL A 73 4.19 5.02 9.05
C VAL A 73 5.56 4.65 8.48
N LYS A 74 6.03 3.43 8.80
CA LYS A 74 7.38 2.95 8.42
C LYS A 74 7.40 1.95 7.26
N SER A 75 6.23 1.46 6.84
CA SER A 75 6.13 0.38 5.86
C SER A 75 5.11 0.71 4.77
N LEU A 76 5.49 0.51 3.51
CA LEU A 76 4.67 0.81 2.32
C LEU A 76 4.59 -0.42 1.40
N VAL A 77 3.37 -0.82 1.05
CA VAL A 77 3.09 -1.81 0.02
C VAL A 77 2.58 -1.09 -1.23
N ILE A 78 3.13 -1.41 -2.40
CA ILE A 78 2.80 -0.75 -3.67
C ILE A 78 2.10 -1.75 -4.59
N VAL A 79 0.86 -1.46 -4.95
CA VAL A 79 0.01 -2.27 -5.83
C VAL A 79 -0.45 -1.40 -7.01
N LEU A 80 0.51 -0.94 -7.79
CA LEU A 80 0.28 -0.09 -8.95
C LEU A 80 0.55 -0.87 -10.24
N LYS A 81 -0.25 -0.62 -11.27
CA LYS A 81 0.14 -1.00 -12.62
C LYS A 81 1.33 -0.15 -13.02
N LEU A 82 2.40 -0.78 -13.52
CA LEU A 82 3.45 -0.06 -14.22
C LEU A 82 2.82 0.72 -15.37
N ARG A 83 2.86 2.05 -15.28
CA ARG A 83 2.59 2.89 -16.44
C ARG A 83 3.78 2.69 -17.39
N LYS A 84 3.52 2.17 -18.58
CA LYS A 84 4.45 2.32 -19.69
C LYS A 84 4.62 3.82 -19.89
N LEU A 85 5.85 4.31 -19.78
CA LEU A 85 6.16 5.66 -20.25
C LEU A 85 5.77 5.69 -21.72
N LYS A 86 4.89 6.62 -22.11
CA LYS A 86 4.67 6.88 -23.53
C LYS A 86 5.99 7.45 -24.03
N ASN A 87 6.69 6.70 -24.87
CA ASN A 87 7.79 7.28 -25.65
C ASN A 87 7.16 8.40 -26.48
N GLY A 88 7.63 9.62 -26.27
CA GLY A 88 7.31 10.77 -27.11
C GLY A 88 7.90 10.61 -28.51
#